data_AF-A0A947QUC0-F1
#
_entry.id   AF-A0A947QUC0-F1
#
_cell.length_a   1.000
_cell.length_b   1.000
_cell.length_c   1.000
_cell.angle_alpha   90.00
_cell.angle_beta   90.00
_cell.angle_gamma   90.00
#
_symmetry.space_group_name_H-M   'P 1'
#
loop_
_entity.id
_entity.type
_entity.pdbx_description
1 polymer ?
#
loop_
_entity_poly.entity_id
_entity_poly.type
_entity_poly.pdbx_seq_one_letter_code
_entity_poly.pdbx_strand_id
1 'polypeptide(L)'
;MRKVKYCYAGISGCQGDPRYNSQLENLLKKWVSNCKTEGDLYSSFRSLSENETGMLAISGSGTAVVSFLEDRTEIFSGIGVGGKDYAYGVEYLLMKGTIKPDSKVGRTILKDIKLEEIESKFHGRVGLNNEILNSITQILAEASKKDQGLTKELETLSDLFIARWLYKITGHIYKFNFNEKKSFDLVLSGSMWKWDQLRNEVIQNLGKSAPNANVIYDPLVKPVEGCVKIAVKENSK
;
A
#
# COMPACT_ATOMS: atom_id res chain seq x y z
N MET A 1 14.58 21.65 27.64
CA MET A 1 13.93 20.68 26.73
C MET A 1 12.44 20.64 27.03
N ARG A 2 11.56 20.81 26.04
CA ARG A 2 10.12 20.55 26.23
C ARG A 2 9.94 19.05 26.45
N LYS A 3 9.25 18.66 27.52
CA LYS A 3 8.97 17.25 27.84
C LYS A 3 7.90 16.75 26.85
N VAL A 4 8.20 15.68 26.12
CA VAL A 4 7.21 15.04 25.22
C VAL A 4 6.11 14.44 26.11
N LYS A 5 4.86 14.86 25.91
CA LYS A 5 3.72 14.44 26.75
C LYS A 5 3.18 13.07 26.37
N TYR A 6 3.18 12.75 25.08
CA TYR A 6 2.67 11.51 24.54
C TYR A 6 3.37 11.15 23.23
N CYS A 7 3.56 9.86 22.97
CA CYS A 7 4.13 9.33 21.74
C CYS A 7 3.21 8.24 21.17
N TYR A 8 2.83 8.36 19.90
CA TYR A 8 2.21 7.26 19.16
C TYR A 8 3.15 6.82 18.04
N ALA A 9 3.37 5.52 17.93
CA ALA A 9 4.20 4.95 16.88
C ALA A 9 3.44 3.84 16.13
N GLY A 10 3.06 4.14 14.88
CA GLY A 10 2.53 3.15 13.93
C GLY A 10 3.68 2.51 13.15
N ILE A 11 3.96 1.23 13.40
CA ILE A 11 5.15 0.54 12.89
C ILE A 11 4.74 -0.76 12.18
N SER A 12 5.36 -1.01 11.03
CA SER A 12 5.13 -2.24 10.29
C SER A 12 5.61 -3.47 11.08
N GLY A 13 4.83 -4.55 11.09
CA GLY A 13 5.13 -5.77 11.84
C GLY A 13 4.61 -5.80 13.29
N CYS A 14 4.14 -4.65 13.81
CA CYS A 14 3.53 -4.54 15.13
C CYS A 14 2.07 -5.05 15.22
N GLN A 15 1.45 -5.51 14.12
CA GLN A 15 0.08 -6.04 14.12
C GLN A 15 -0.06 -7.49 14.61
N GLY A 16 1.02 -8.29 14.58
CA GLY A 16 0.92 -9.75 14.68
C GLY A 16 1.33 -10.37 16.02
N ASP A 17 2.27 -9.78 16.75
CA ASP A 17 2.79 -10.34 17.99
C ASP A 17 2.91 -9.24 19.08
N PRO A 18 2.08 -9.31 20.15
CA PRO A 18 2.08 -8.35 21.24
C PRO A 18 3.44 -8.17 21.95
N ARG A 19 4.34 -9.16 21.82
CA ARG A 19 5.69 -9.09 22.41
C ARG A 19 6.54 -8.02 21.74
N TYR A 20 6.47 -7.87 20.42
CA TYR A 20 7.23 -6.83 19.72
C TYR A 20 6.71 -5.43 20.09
N ASN A 21 5.39 -5.27 20.22
CA ASN A 21 4.79 -4.00 20.66
C ASN A 21 5.29 -3.62 22.04
N SER A 22 5.24 -4.56 22.98
CA SER A 22 5.67 -4.35 24.36
C SER A 22 7.17 -4.03 24.46
N GLN A 23 8.02 -4.73 23.71
CA GLN A 23 9.46 -4.46 23.67
C GLN A 23 9.75 -3.05 23.15
N LEU A 24 9.07 -2.66 22.08
CA LEU A 24 9.27 -1.36 21.46
C LEU A 24 8.70 -0.22 22.31
N GLU A 25 7.56 -0.44 22.96
CA GLU A 25 6.97 0.49 23.90
C GLU A 25 7.92 0.71 25.09
N ASN A 26 8.47 -0.35 25.67
CA ASN A 26 9.47 -0.28 26.75
C ASN A 26 10.74 0.47 26.32
N LEU A 27 11.18 0.31 25.07
CA LEU A 27 12.32 1.06 24.54
C LEU A 27 12.00 2.57 24.44
N LEU A 28 10.82 2.91 23.91
CA LEU A 28 10.36 4.29 23.78
C LEU A 28 10.11 4.96 25.15
N LYS A 29 9.70 4.19 26.17
CA LYS A 29 9.49 4.67 27.55
C LYS A 29 10.75 5.24 28.21
N LYS A 30 11.94 4.90 27.71
CA LYS A 30 13.21 5.53 28.14
C LYS A 30 13.29 7.02 27.77
N TRP A 31 12.50 7.46 26.79
CA TRP A 31 12.52 8.80 26.22
C TRP A 31 11.21 9.56 26.48
N VAL A 32 10.08 8.85 26.49
CA VAL A 32 8.73 9.43 26.66
C VAL A 32 7.91 8.58 27.61
N SER A 33 7.44 9.14 28.72
CA SER A 33 6.75 8.38 29.78
C SER A 33 5.44 7.73 29.32
N ASN A 34 4.73 8.36 28.39
CA ASN A 34 3.48 7.84 27.84
C ASN A 34 3.67 7.56 26.35
N CYS A 35 3.64 6.30 25.96
CA CYS A 35 3.70 5.91 24.57
C CYS A 35 2.77 4.74 24.25
N LYS A 36 2.29 4.69 23.01
CA LYS A 36 1.51 3.59 22.45
C LYS A 36 2.13 3.17 21.12
N THR A 37 2.34 1.86 20.97
CA THR A 37 2.88 1.26 19.75
C THR A 37 1.80 0.39 19.12
N GLU A 38 1.58 0.57 17.82
CA GLU A 38 0.61 -0.19 17.04
C GLU A 38 1.15 -0.43 15.63
N GLY A 39 0.39 -1.20 14.85
CA GLY A 39 0.62 -1.32 13.43
C GLY A 39 0.54 0.00 12.64
N ASP A 40 1.28 0.06 11.54
CA ASP A 40 1.27 1.17 10.57
C ASP A 40 -0.07 1.38 9.84
N LEU A 41 -0.88 0.33 9.67
CA LEU A 41 -2.14 0.36 8.91
C LEU A 41 -3.12 1.42 9.42
N TYR A 42 -3.42 1.47 10.72
CA TYR A 42 -4.42 2.43 11.23
C TYR A 42 -3.93 3.88 11.09
N SER A 43 -2.65 4.14 11.37
CA SER A 43 -2.06 5.46 11.14
C SER A 43 -2.08 5.87 9.66
N SER A 44 -1.89 4.91 8.75
CA SER A 44 -1.98 5.16 7.31
C SER A 44 -3.40 5.57 6.90
N PHE A 45 -4.42 4.89 7.43
CA PHE A 45 -5.82 5.28 7.23
C PHE A 45 -6.14 6.67 7.80
N ARG A 46 -5.80 6.90 9.07
CA ARG A 46 -6.09 8.17 9.78
C ARG A 46 -5.33 9.37 9.23
N SER A 47 -4.25 9.15 8.48
CA SER A 47 -3.52 10.25 7.83
C SER A 47 -4.42 11.06 6.89
N LEU A 48 -5.35 10.38 6.20
CA LEU A 48 -6.25 10.99 5.22
C LEU A 48 -7.72 10.99 5.61
N SER A 49 -8.15 10.06 6.47
CA SER A 49 -9.54 10.02 6.96
C SER A 49 -9.68 10.73 8.30
N GLU A 50 -10.71 11.57 8.39
CA GLU A 50 -11.19 12.13 9.67
C GLU A 50 -12.06 11.13 10.46
N ASN A 51 -12.57 10.11 9.78
CA ASN A 51 -13.38 9.06 10.39
C ASN A 51 -12.52 8.03 11.14
N GLU A 52 -13.13 7.37 12.12
CA GLU A 52 -12.48 6.27 12.85
C GLU A 52 -12.69 4.91 12.21
N THR A 53 -13.75 4.80 11.41
CA THR A 53 -14.13 3.61 10.64
C THR A 53 -14.07 3.91 9.15
N GLY A 54 -13.81 2.87 8.36
CA GLY A 54 -13.59 3.02 6.92
C GLY A 54 -12.73 1.90 6.39
N MET A 55 -12.12 2.13 5.23
CA MET A 55 -11.26 1.18 4.57
C MET A 55 -9.93 1.79 4.17
N LEU A 56 -8.89 0.97 4.17
CA LEU A 56 -7.57 1.28 3.66
C LEU A 56 -7.18 0.25 2.61
N ALA A 57 -6.78 0.73 1.44
CA ALA A 57 -6.11 -0.06 0.42
C ALA A 57 -4.65 0.39 0.35
N ILE A 58 -3.75 -0.39 0.97
CA ILE A 58 -2.32 -0.07 1.03
C ILE A 58 -1.53 -0.91 0.03
N SER A 59 -0.69 -0.28 -0.77
CA SER A 59 0.13 -0.94 -1.80
C SER A 59 1.51 -0.30 -1.95
N GLY A 60 2.49 -0.87 -1.24
CA GLY A 60 3.91 -0.51 -1.31
C GLY A 60 4.78 -1.77 -1.38
N SER A 61 5.73 -1.92 -0.43
CA SER A 61 6.47 -3.18 -0.26
C SER A 61 5.60 -4.34 0.24
N GLY A 62 4.46 -4.00 0.85
CA GLY A 62 3.40 -4.93 1.22
C GLY A 62 2.06 -4.44 0.70
N THR A 63 1.10 -5.34 0.60
CA THR A 63 -0.25 -5.05 0.09
C THR A 63 -1.33 -5.62 1.01
N ALA A 64 -2.32 -4.79 1.31
CA ALA A 64 -3.49 -5.18 2.10
C ALA A 64 -4.72 -4.31 1.77
N VAL A 65 -5.90 -4.92 1.91
CA VAL A 65 -7.15 -4.19 2.12
C VAL A 65 -7.52 -4.39 3.59
N VAL A 66 -7.79 -3.30 4.28
CA VAL A 66 -8.13 -3.28 5.71
C VAL A 66 -9.46 -2.59 5.88
N SER A 67 -10.33 -3.18 6.68
CA SER A 67 -11.58 -2.58 7.11
C SER A 67 -11.47 -2.26 8.61
N PHE A 68 -11.64 -0.99 8.95
CA PHE A 68 -11.73 -0.51 10.33
C PHE A 68 -13.21 -0.38 10.67
N LEU A 69 -13.70 -1.26 11.53
CA LEU A 69 -15.06 -1.29 12.05
C LEU A 69 -15.07 -0.69 13.47
N GLU A 70 -16.25 -0.44 14.03
CA GLU A 70 -16.38 0.16 15.36
C GLU A 70 -15.80 -0.73 16.47
N ASP A 71 -15.92 -2.05 16.31
CA ASP A 71 -15.55 -3.07 17.30
C ASP A 71 -14.25 -3.80 16.96
N ARG A 72 -13.82 -3.80 15.69
CA ARG A 72 -12.68 -4.60 15.24
C ARG A 72 -12.02 -4.10 13.97
N THR A 73 -10.83 -4.65 13.69
CA THR A 73 -10.10 -4.44 12.44
C THR A 73 -10.03 -5.75 11.66
N GLU A 74 -10.37 -5.72 10.39
CA GLU A 74 -10.38 -6.88 9.49
C GLU A 74 -9.35 -6.67 8.39
N ILE A 75 -8.38 -7.57 8.30
CA ILE A 75 -7.24 -7.45 7.39
C ILE A 75 -7.32 -8.56 6.34
N PHE A 76 -7.31 -8.17 5.07
CA PHE A 76 -7.03 -9.07 3.97
C PHE A 76 -5.63 -8.78 3.44
N SER A 77 -4.67 -9.46 4.07
CA SER A 77 -3.30 -9.58 3.58
C SER A 77 -3.24 -10.54 2.40
N GLY A 78 -2.19 -10.46 1.57
CA GLY A 78 -1.99 -11.43 0.49
C GLY A 78 -2.63 -11.01 -0.82
N ILE A 79 -2.57 -9.72 -1.15
CA ILE A 79 -2.72 -9.31 -2.53
C ILE A 79 -1.39 -9.72 -3.20
N GLY A 80 -1.46 -10.68 -4.14
CA GLY A 80 -0.28 -11.25 -4.80
C GLY A 80 0.42 -12.39 -4.03
N VAL A 81 1.58 -12.84 -4.51
CA VAL A 81 2.34 -13.94 -3.90
C VAL A 81 2.99 -13.43 -2.60
N GLY A 82 2.35 -13.69 -1.46
CA GLY A 82 2.89 -13.32 -0.14
C GLY A 82 2.64 -11.86 0.28
N GLY A 83 1.60 -11.19 -0.25
CA GLY A 83 1.24 -9.82 0.15
C GLY A 83 2.07 -8.75 -0.55
N LYS A 84 2.46 -9.01 -1.79
CA LYS A 84 3.35 -8.19 -2.60
C LYS A 84 2.82 -8.25 -4.04
N ASP A 85 2.01 -7.27 -4.48
CA ASP A 85 1.41 -7.37 -5.83
C ASP A 85 2.22 -6.75 -6.92
N TYR A 86 2.41 -5.44 -6.89
CA TYR A 86 2.68 -4.77 -8.14
C TYR A 86 4.13 -5.03 -8.55
N ALA A 87 5.07 -4.70 -7.67
CA ALA A 87 6.48 -4.91 -7.92
C ALA A 87 6.85 -6.40 -8.07
N TYR A 88 6.31 -7.27 -7.20
CA TYR A 88 6.54 -8.71 -7.25
C TYR A 88 5.79 -9.41 -8.37
N GLY A 89 4.64 -8.88 -8.80
CA GLY A 89 3.91 -9.35 -9.96
C GLY A 89 4.66 -8.99 -11.25
N VAL A 90 5.21 -7.78 -11.33
CA VAL A 90 6.12 -7.40 -12.43
C VAL A 90 7.39 -8.26 -12.42
N GLU A 91 8.01 -8.47 -11.25
CA GLU A 91 9.14 -9.40 -11.10
C GLU A 91 8.77 -10.82 -11.54
N TYR A 92 7.65 -11.36 -11.08
CA TYR A 92 7.18 -12.69 -11.45
C TYR A 92 6.97 -12.82 -12.97
N LEU A 93 6.37 -11.81 -13.61
CA LEU A 93 6.13 -11.80 -15.04
C LEU A 93 7.44 -11.64 -15.85
N LEU A 94 8.44 -10.93 -15.30
CA LEU A 94 9.81 -10.92 -15.83
C LEU A 94 10.46 -12.29 -15.71
N MET A 95 10.43 -12.91 -14.52
CA MET A 95 11.03 -14.23 -14.25
C MET A 95 10.37 -15.36 -15.05
N LYS A 96 9.08 -15.25 -15.35
CA LYS A 96 8.34 -16.21 -16.19
C LYS A 96 8.50 -15.95 -17.69
N GLY A 97 9.25 -14.92 -18.09
CA GLY A 97 9.43 -14.55 -19.50
C GLY A 97 8.15 -14.02 -20.17
N THR A 98 7.14 -13.65 -19.38
CA THR A 98 5.91 -13.03 -19.88
C THR A 98 6.17 -11.60 -20.34
N ILE A 99 7.00 -10.86 -19.59
CA ILE A 99 7.60 -9.61 -20.07
C ILE A 99 8.93 -9.99 -20.74
N LYS A 100 8.97 -9.90 -22.08
CA LYS A 100 10.18 -10.25 -22.83
C LYS A 100 11.25 -9.16 -22.65
N PRO A 101 12.54 -9.49 -22.49
CA PRO A 101 13.61 -8.49 -22.35
C PRO A 101 13.68 -7.46 -23.48
N ASP A 102 13.33 -7.87 -24.71
CA ASP A 102 13.29 -7.06 -25.91
C ASP A 102 11.98 -6.25 -26.09
N SER A 103 11.00 -6.45 -25.20
CA SER A 103 9.80 -5.61 -25.16
C SER A 103 10.11 -4.18 -24.71
N LYS A 104 9.17 -3.25 -24.90
CA LYS A 104 9.37 -1.87 -24.42
C LYS A 104 9.39 -1.83 -22.89
N VAL A 105 8.51 -2.60 -22.24
CA VAL A 105 8.50 -2.74 -20.78
C VAL A 105 9.82 -3.34 -20.29
N GLY A 106 10.25 -4.45 -20.90
CA GLY A 106 11.50 -5.12 -20.58
C GLY A 106 12.70 -4.18 -20.67
N ARG A 107 12.89 -3.53 -21.83
CA ARG A 107 14.00 -2.57 -22.02
C ARG A 107 13.96 -1.40 -21.04
N THR A 108 12.77 -0.90 -20.67
CA THR A 108 12.64 0.21 -19.72
C THR A 108 13.12 -0.20 -18.33
N ILE A 109 12.66 -1.35 -17.84
CA ILE A 109 13.07 -1.89 -16.54
C ILE A 109 14.57 -2.19 -16.52
N LEU A 110 15.07 -2.84 -17.58
CA LEU A 110 16.46 -3.28 -17.71
C LEU A 110 17.46 -2.13 -17.91
N LYS A 111 17.01 -1.00 -18.45
CA LYS A 111 17.84 0.22 -18.60
C LYS A 111 18.07 0.90 -17.27
N ASP A 112 17.03 1.01 -16.45
CA ASP A 112 17.07 1.79 -15.20
C ASP A 112 17.49 0.92 -13.99
N ILE A 113 17.33 -0.40 -14.08
CA ILE A 113 17.84 -1.36 -13.10
C ILE A 113 18.99 -2.11 -13.76
N LYS A 114 20.24 -1.74 -13.42
CA LYS A 114 21.46 -2.31 -14.00
C LYS A 114 21.38 -3.83 -14.09
N LEU A 115 21.36 -4.35 -15.32
CA LEU A 115 21.18 -5.77 -15.68
C LEU A 115 22.06 -6.74 -14.87
N GLU A 116 23.27 -6.32 -14.52
CA GLU A 116 24.27 -7.13 -13.82
C GLU A 116 23.81 -7.56 -12.41
N GLU A 117 22.98 -6.74 -11.74
CA GLU A 117 22.36 -7.08 -10.44
C GLU A 117 21.14 -8.01 -10.56
N ILE A 118 20.57 -8.08 -11.77
CA ILE A 118 19.40 -8.87 -12.15
C ILE A 118 19.87 -10.24 -12.66
N GLU A 119 20.74 -10.32 -13.67
CA GLU A 119 21.16 -11.60 -14.29
C GLU A 119 21.83 -12.58 -13.31
N SER A 120 22.66 -12.09 -12.38
CA SER A 120 23.25 -12.92 -11.32
C SER A 120 22.21 -13.51 -10.35
N LYS A 121 21.05 -12.85 -10.22
CA LYS A 121 19.91 -13.26 -9.39
C LYS A 121 18.85 -14.05 -10.16
N PHE A 122 18.76 -13.92 -11.48
CA PHE A 122 17.76 -14.62 -12.29
C PHE A 122 18.09 -16.11 -12.50
N HIS A 123 19.34 -16.51 -12.27
CA HIS A 123 19.76 -17.91 -12.25
C HIS A 123 19.86 -18.52 -10.83
N GLY A 124 19.55 -17.74 -9.78
CA GLY A 124 19.52 -18.17 -8.38
C GLY A 124 18.17 -17.90 -7.73
N ARG A 125 17.83 -18.60 -6.64
CA ARG A 125 16.56 -18.39 -5.91
C ARG A 125 16.50 -17.07 -5.12
N VAL A 126 17.24 -16.04 -5.53
CA VAL A 126 17.38 -14.78 -4.81
C VAL A 126 16.49 -13.76 -5.49
N GLY A 127 15.30 -13.52 -4.94
CA GLY A 127 14.41 -12.46 -5.42
C GLY A 127 15.10 -11.08 -5.37
N LEU A 128 14.58 -10.14 -6.16
CA LEU A 128 15.00 -8.75 -6.12
C LEU A 128 14.80 -8.17 -4.71
N ASN A 129 15.68 -7.26 -4.28
CA ASN A 129 15.50 -6.58 -2.99
C ASN A 129 14.24 -5.69 -3.06
N ASN A 130 13.53 -5.55 -1.94
CA ASN A 130 12.32 -4.73 -1.82
C ASN A 130 12.52 -3.29 -2.32
N GLU A 131 13.72 -2.72 -2.20
CA GLU A 131 14.07 -1.37 -2.72
C GLU A 131 14.03 -1.31 -4.25
N ILE A 132 14.61 -2.31 -4.92
CA ILE A 132 14.61 -2.43 -6.39
C ILE A 132 13.17 -2.64 -6.87
N LEU A 133 12.44 -3.51 -6.18
CA LEU A 133 11.04 -3.80 -6.47
C LEU A 133 10.15 -2.56 -6.36
N ASN A 134 10.30 -1.78 -5.29
CA ASN A 134 9.57 -0.52 -5.14
C ASN A 134 9.90 0.51 -6.22
N SER A 135 11.11 0.44 -6.80
CA SER A 135 11.57 1.35 -7.85
C SER A 135 10.96 1.01 -9.22
N ILE A 136 10.68 -0.26 -9.51
CA ILE A 136 10.08 -0.71 -10.78
C ILE A 136 8.76 0.03 -11.05
N THR A 137 7.87 0.09 -10.06
CA THR A 137 6.57 0.76 -10.21
C THR A 137 6.73 2.24 -10.57
N GLN A 138 7.70 2.91 -9.96
CA GLN A 138 7.97 4.33 -10.22
C GLN A 138 8.59 4.53 -11.62
N ILE A 139 9.54 3.67 -12.01
CA ILE A 139 10.16 3.68 -13.34
C ILE A 139 9.09 3.53 -14.42
N LEU A 140 8.20 2.54 -14.30
CA LEU A 140 7.14 2.29 -15.26
C LEU A 140 6.10 3.41 -15.29
N ALA A 141 5.73 3.96 -14.13
CA ALA A 141 4.81 5.09 -14.05
C ALA A 141 5.38 6.35 -14.73
N GLU A 142 6.68 6.63 -14.59
CA GLU A 142 7.32 7.79 -15.24
C GLU A 142 7.57 7.57 -16.74
N ALA A 143 7.94 6.35 -17.14
CA ALA A 143 8.19 6.02 -18.53
C ALA A 143 6.90 6.00 -19.37
N SER A 144 5.80 5.49 -18.81
CA SER A 144 4.50 5.42 -19.50
C SER A 144 3.90 6.80 -19.83
N LYS A 145 4.28 7.86 -19.10
CA LYS A 145 3.91 9.24 -19.44
C LYS A 145 4.54 9.73 -20.74
N LYS A 146 5.62 9.09 -21.20
CA LYS A 146 6.48 9.55 -22.30
C LYS A 146 6.44 8.66 -23.55
N ASP A 147 5.92 7.44 -23.46
CA ASP A 147 5.87 6.48 -24.57
C ASP A 147 4.51 5.76 -24.65
N GLN A 148 3.69 6.15 -25.64
CA GLN A 148 2.37 5.54 -25.90
C GLN A 148 2.42 4.04 -26.22
N GLY A 149 3.51 3.56 -26.83
CA GLY A 149 3.69 2.14 -27.11
C GLY A 149 3.99 1.34 -25.85
N LEU A 150 4.68 1.95 -24.88
CA LEU A 150 4.86 1.38 -23.55
C LEU A 150 3.53 1.38 -22.77
N THR A 151 2.76 2.46 -22.86
CA THR A 151 1.42 2.55 -22.24
C THR A 151 0.54 1.39 -22.64
N LYS A 152 0.44 1.10 -23.95
CA LYS A 152 -0.40 0.01 -24.47
C LYS A 152 0.04 -1.38 -23.99
N GLU A 153 1.33 -1.60 -23.81
CA GLU A 153 1.85 -2.86 -23.26
C GLU A 153 1.57 -2.98 -21.75
N LEU A 154 1.63 -1.86 -21.03
CA LEU A 154 1.30 -1.79 -19.61
C LEU A 154 -0.21 -1.90 -19.33
N GLU A 155 -1.08 -1.54 -20.28
CA GLU A 155 -2.55 -1.66 -20.13
C GLU A 155 -2.96 -3.10 -19.80
N THR A 156 -2.50 -4.10 -20.56
CA THR A 156 -2.82 -5.51 -20.30
C THR A 156 -2.31 -6.00 -18.94
N LEU A 157 -1.15 -5.51 -18.51
CA LEU A 157 -0.62 -5.81 -17.18
C LEU A 157 -1.45 -5.13 -16.09
N SER A 158 -1.84 -3.88 -16.32
CA SER A 158 -2.61 -3.06 -15.39
C SER A 158 -4.01 -3.62 -15.19
N ASP A 159 -4.67 -4.13 -16.23
CA ASP A 159 -6.00 -4.75 -16.15
C ASP A 159 -6.05 -5.88 -15.11
N LEU A 160 -5.01 -6.74 -15.07
CA LEU A 160 -4.92 -7.82 -14.09
C LEU A 160 -4.84 -7.28 -12.66
N PHE A 161 -4.01 -6.25 -12.43
CA PHE A 161 -3.86 -5.64 -11.12
C PHE A 161 -5.14 -4.91 -10.68
N ILE A 162 -5.76 -4.18 -11.61
CA ILE A 162 -7.02 -3.48 -11.39
C ILE A 162 -8.11 -4.49 -11.00
N ALA A 163 -8.28 -5.57 -11.75
CA ALA A 163 -9.26 -6.60 -11.45
C ALA A 163 -9.06 -7.22 -10.05
N ARG A 164 -7.81 -7.49 -9.66
CA ARG A 164 -7.47 -8.01 -8.32
C ARG A 164 -7.80 -7.03 -7.21
N TRP A 165 -7.45 -5.76 -7.39
CA TRP A 165 -7.76 -4.72 -6.41
C TRP A 165 -9.26 -4.50 -6.29
N LEU A 166 -9.97 -4.42 -7.41
CA LEU A 166 -11.42 -4.29 -7.44
C LEU A 166 -12.10 -5.46 -6.73
N TYR A 167 -11.72 -6.71 -7.04
CA TYR A 167 -12.29 -7.90 -6.40
C TYR A 167 -12.16 -7.85 -4.88
N LYS A 168 -11.00 -7.44 -4.36
CA LYS A 168 -10.76 -7.44 -2.91
C LYS A 168 -11.43 -6.28 -2.19
N ILE A 169 -11.32 -5.08 -2.76
CA ILE A 169 -11.99 -3.91 -2.20
C ILE A 169 -13.49 -4.15 -2.18
N THR A 170 -14.08 -4.55 -3.31
CA THR A 170 -15.53 -4.86 -3.36
C THR A 170 -15.90 -6.04 -2.48
N GLY A 171 -15.07 -7.09 -2.41
CA GLY A 171 -15.26 -8.22 -1.50
C GLY A 171 -15.37 -7.80 -0.03
N HIS A 172 -14.52 -6.87 0.43
CA HIS A 172 -14.63 -6.29 1.78
C HIS A 172 -15.89 -5.46 1.95
N ILE A 173 -16.22 -4.65 0.94
CA ILE A 173 -17.39 -3.78 0.99
C ILE A 173 -18.66 -4.63 1.17
N TYR A 174 -18.80 -5.71 0.42
CA TYR A 174 -19.92 -6.64 0.55
C TYR A 174 -19.86 -7.46 1.84
N LYS A 175 -18.71 -8.01 2.19
CA LYS A 175 -18.56 -8.89 3.37
C LYS A 175 -18.86 -8.16 4.69
N PHE A 176 -18.52 -6.87 4.77
CA PHE A 176 -18.65 -6.07 5.99
C PHE A 176 -19.72 -4.98 5.89
N ASN A 177 -20.66 -5.13 4.94
CA ASN A 177 -21.83 -4.27 4.76
C ASN A 177 -21.52 -2.76 4.66
N PHE A 178 -20.37 -2.38 4.10
CA PHE A 178 -20.08 -0.96 3.85
C PHE A 178 -21.06 -0.33 2.85
N ASN A 179 -21.64 -1.13 1.94
CA ASN A 179 -22.66 -0.66 0.99
C ASN A 179 -24.00 -0.28 1.65
N GLU A 180 -24.31 -0.80 2.84
CA GLU A 180 -25.53 -0.45 3.58
C GLU A 180 -25.37 0.88 4.34
N LYS A 181 -24.14 1.42 4.42
CA LYS A 181 -23.85 2.71 5.06
C LYS A 181 -24.08 3.87 4.07
N LYS A 182 -24.50 5.03 4.59
CA LYS A 182 -24.72 6.27 3.81
C LYS A 182 -23.47 6.70 3.01
N SER A 183 -22.30 6.64 3.62
CA SER A 183 -21.00 6.93 3.00
C SER A 183 -19.87 6.41 3.88
N PHE A 184 -18.73 6.03 3.30
CA PHE A 184 -17.53 5.65 4.05
C PHE A 184 -16.26 6.06 3.33
N ASP A 185 -15.18 6.30 4.07
CA ASP A 185 -13.88 6.61 3.47
C ASP A 185 -13.15 5.35 3.03
N LEU A 186 -12.63 5.37 1.81
CA LEU A 186 -11.65 4.41 1.29
C LEU A 186 -10.34 5.14 1.01
N VAL A 187 -9.36 4.98 1.90
CA VAL A 187 -8.04 5.60 1.76
C VAL A 187 -7.14 4.72 0.90
N LEU A 188 -6.53 5.31 -0.13
CA LEU A 188 -5.47 4.67 -0.92
C LEU A 188 -4.11 5.13 -0.39
N SER A 189 -3.20 4.20 -0.06
CA SER A 189 -1.87 4.54 0.49
C SER A 189 -0.75 3.66 -0.08
N GLY A 190 0.43 4.21 -0.30
CA GLY A 190 1.59 3.48 -0.84
C GLY A 190 1.99 3.84 -2.28
N SER A 191 3.13 3.31 -2.72
CA SER A 191 3.80 3.70 -3.97
C SER A 191 3.04 3.32 -5.24
N MET A 192 2.24 2.25 -5.24
CA MET A 192 1.46 1.85 -6.42
C MET A 192 0.45 2.93 -6.83
N TRP A 193 -0.19 3.59 -5.86
CA TRP A 193 -1.20 4.61 -6.12
C TRP A 193 -0.62 5.91 -6.67
N LYS A 194 0.71 6.08 -6.69
CA LYS A 194 1.38 7.17 -7.41
C LYS A 194 1.27 7.04 -8.93
N TRP A 195 0.90 5.86 -9.42
CA TRP A 195 0.61 5.67 -10.83
C TRP A 195 -0.82 6.14 -11.13
N ASP A 196 -0.93 7.33 -11.70
CA ASP A 196 -2.20 8.00 -11.95
C ASP A 196 -3.16 7.16 -12.78
N GLN A 197 -2.70 6.55 -13.88
CA GLN A 197 -3.54 5.71 -14.74
C GLN A 197 -4.18 4.55 -13.96
N LEU A 198 -3.38 3.71 -13.31
CA LEU A 198 -3.87 2.57 -12.53
C LEU A 198 -4.82 3.03 -11.40
N ARG A 199 -4.41 4.08 -10.66
CA ARG A 199 -5.23 4.63 -9.57
C ARG A 199 -6.59 5.11 -10.11
N ASN A 200 -6.60 5.90 -11.19
CA ASN A 200 -7.81 6.47 -11.74
C ASN A 200 -8.75 5.39 -12.29
N GLU A 201 -8.22 4.35 -12.94
CA GLU A 201 -9.03 3.23 -13.44
C GLU A 201 -9.63 2.41 -12.29
N VAL A 202 -8.89 2.18 -11.19
CA VAL A 202 -9.45 1.58 -9.97
C VAL A 202 -10.57 2.45 -9.39
N ILE A 203 -10.33 3.75 -9.22
CA ILE A 203 -11.33 4.69 -8.68
C ILE A 203 -12.60 4.70 -9.54
N GLN A 204 -12.44 4.80 -10.86
CA GLN A 204 -13.57 4.84 -11.79
C GLN A 204 -14.43 3.57 -11.73
N ASN A 205 -13.80 2.39 -11.64
CA ASN A 205 -14.52 1.13 -11.54
C ASN A 205 -15.11 0.88 -10.14
N LEU A 206 -14.47 1.39 -9.09
CA LEU A 206 -15.05 1.41 -7.74
C LEU A 206 -16.29 2.29 -7.70
N GLY A 207 -16.30 3.47 -8.35
CA GLY A 207 -17.47 4.33 -8.40
C GLY A 207 -18.73 3.65 -8.96
N LYS A 208 -18.56 2.64 -9.82
CA LYS A 208 -19.68 1.83 -10.35
C LYS A 208 -20.18 0.77 -9.37
N SER A 209 -19.29 0.21 -8.56
CA SER A 209 -19.56 -0.97 -7.70
C SER A 209 -19.75 -0.62 -6.22
N ALA A 210 -19.31 0.57 -5.82
CA ALA A 210 -19.37 1.12 -4.47
C ALA A 210 -19.58 2.65 -4.53
N PRO A 211 -20.74 3.12 -5.03
CA PRO A 211 -20.99 4.56 -5.22
C PRO A 211 -20.96 5.39 -3.94
N ASN A 212 -21.09 4.75 -2.76
CA ASN A 212 -21.04 5.41 -1.45
C ASN A 212 -19.62 5.52 -0.87
N ALA A 213 -18.61 4.99 -1.59
CA ALA A 213 -17.21 5.09 -1.17
C ALA A 213 -16.64 6.48 -1.50
N ASN A 214 -16.23 7.22 -0.48
CA ASN A 214 -15.41 8.41 -0.63
C ASN A 214 -13.94 7.98 -0.77
N VAL A 215 -13.46 7.89 -2.02
CA VAL A 215 -12.09 7.42 -2.27
C VAL A 215 -11.10 8.56 -2.10
N ILE A 216 -10.20 8.45 -1.12
CA ILE A 216 -9.26 9.50 -0.72
C ILE A 216 -7.83 9.08 -1.05
N TYR A 217 -7.11 9.97 -1.73
CA TYR A 217 -5.68 9.80 -2.03
C TYR A 217 -5.01 11.17 -2.07
N ASP A 218 -3.89 11.31 -1.36
CA ASP A 218 -2.99 12.46 -1.48
C ASP A 218 -1.54 11.96 -1.48
N PRO A 219 -0.75 12.21 -2.55
CA PRO A 219 0.64 11.78 -2.60
C PRO A 219 1.59 12.53 -1.65
N LEU A 220 1.16 13.68 -1.11
CA LEU A 220 1.96 14.54 -0.23
C LEU A 220 1.81 14.17 1.25
N VAL A 221 0.64 13.63 1.63
CA VAL A 221 0.34 13.24 3.00
C VAL A 221 1.08 11.96 3.36
N LYS A 222 1.73 11.98 4.53
CA LYS A 222 2.50 10.84 5.04
C LYS A 222 1.75 10.15 6.18
N PRO A 223 1.87 8.81 6.35
CA PRO A 223 1.26 8.09 7.48
C PRO A 223 1.59 8.66 8.87
N VAL A 224 2.74 9.33 9.02
CA VAL A 224 3.13 10.02 10.26
C VAL A 224 2.11 11.10 10.69
N GLU A 225 1.39 11.72 9.75
CA GLU A 225 0.33 12.67 10.09
C GLU A 225 -0.83 11.98 10.81
N GLY A 226 -1.15 10.74 10.42
CA GLY A 226 -2.12 9.92 11.15
C GLY A 226 -1.64 9.57 12.56
N CYS A 227 -0.35 9.27 12.73
CA CYS A 227 0.24 9.10 14.07
C CYS A 227 0.07 10.35 14.93
N VAL A 228 0.28 11.55 14.35
CA VAL A 228 0.09 12.82 15.06
C VAL A 228 -1.37 13.02 15.44
N LYS A 229 -2.32 12.81 14.52
CA LYS A 229 -3.77 12.91 14.80
C LYS A 229 -4.18 11.99 15.94
N ILE A 230 -3.73 10.74 15.93
CA ILE A 230 -4.00 9.76 16.99
C ILE A 230 -3.35 10.21 18.31
N ALA A 231 -2.10 10.66 18.28
CA ALA A 231 -1.40 11.13 19.47
C ALA A 231 -2.09 12.33 20.15
N VAL A 232 -2.55 13.31 19.36
CA VAL A 232 -3.27 14.49 19.87
C VAL A 232 -4.59 14.07 20.50
N LYS A 233 -5.34 13.16 19.87
CA LYS A 233 -6.60 12.64 20.39
C LYS A 233 -6.40 11.89 21.71
N GLU A 234 -5.44 10.98 21.77
CA GLU A 234 -5.17 10.17 22.98
C GLU A 234 -4.61 11.02 24.13
N ASN A 235 -3.80 12.04 23.85
CA ASN A 235 -3.30 12.96 24.87
C ASN A 235 -4.39 13.91 25.43
N SER A 236 -5.56 14.00 24.78
CA SER A 236 -6.68 14.84 25.22
C SER A 236 -7.73 14.09 26.05
N LYS A 237 -7.56 12.78 26.24
CA LYS A 237 -8.36 11.94 27.14
C LYS A 237 -7.72 11.91 28.52
#